data_AF-A0A6H0WHL9-F1
#
_entry.id   AF-A0A6H0WHL9-F1
#
_cell.length_a   1.000
_cell.length_b   1.000
_cell.length_c   1.000
_cell.angle_alpha   90.00
_cell.angle_beta   90.00
_cell.angle_gamma   90.00
#
_symmetry.space_group_name_H-M   'P 1'
#
loop_
_entity.id
_entity.type
_entity.pdbx_description
1 polymer ?
#
loop_
_entity_poly.entity_id
_entity_poly.type
_entity_poly.pdbx_seq_one_letter_code
_entity_poly.pdbx_strand_id
1 'polypeptide(L)'
;MKLNHEVVRNVLLTVEEHIGDRQKVDVNDLAKFPLLEKYEIQDIKYTVRKLKEARFLNVLITGTKDMEWIEIESLTYQGHEFLDNIRESGIWSETKGLASKVGSASLTILSEVAASIVKAKLGLS
;
A
#
# COMPACT_ATOMS: atom_id res chain seq x y z
N MET A 1 4.12 9.49 -13.10
CA MET A 1 3.24 9.71 -11.94
C MET A 1 4.06 9.60 -10.66
N LYS A 2 3.70 10.32 -9.60
CA LYS A 2 4.37 10.23 -8.29
C LYS A 2 3.70 9.10 -7.49
N LEU A 3 4.49 8.25 -6.84
CA LEU A 3 3.94 7.24 -5.93
C LEU A 3 3.47 7.92 -4.64
N ASN A 4 2.15 8.02 -4.46
CA ASN A 4 1.57 8.65 -3.28
C ASN A 4 1.49 7.65 -2.13
N HIS A 5 2.20 7.92 -1.04
CA HIS A 5 2.27 7.03 0.12
C HIS A 5 0.93 6.86 0.86
N GLU A 6 0.01 7.84 0.77
CA GLU A 6 -1.35 7.68 1.30
C GLU A 6 -2.15 6.66 0.48
N VAL A 7 -2.01 6.72 -0.86
CA VAL A 7 -2.67 5.74 -1.75
C VAL A 7 -2.07 4.37 -1.52
N VAL A 8 -0.75 4.26 -1.33
CA VAL A 8 -0.09 2.99 -0.97
C VAL A 8 -0.71 2.39 0.29
N ARG A 9 -0.75 3.14 1.40
CA ARG A 9 -1.31 2.63 2.67
C ARG A 9 -2.77 2.24 2.51
N ASN A 10 -3.58 3.07 1.86
CA ASN A 10 -5.00 2.82 1.72
C ASN A 10 -5.31 1.65 0.78
N VAL A 11 -4.51 1.43 -0.27
CA VAL A 11 -4.62 0.23 -1.13
C VAL A 11 -4.34 -1.02 -0.31
N LEU A 12 -3.25 -1.04 0.47
CA LEU A 12 -2.89 -2.21 1.27
C LEU A 12 -3.95 -2.52 2.33
N LEU A 13 -4.45 -1.50 3.06
CA LEU A 13 -5.56 -1.65 4.01
C LEU A 13 -6.83 -2.17 3.33
N THR A 14 -7.17 -1.64 2.15
CA THR A 14 -8.38 -2.05 1.42
C THR A 14 -8.29 -3.49 0.97
N VAL A 15 -7.12 -3.91 0.45
CA VAL A 15 -6.89 -5.28 0.02
C VAL A 15 -7.00 -6.26 1.18
N GLU A 16 -6.38 -5.94 2.32
CA GLU A 16 -6.43 -6.80 3.51
C GLU A 16 -7.85 -7.01 4.04
N GLU A 17 -8.64 -5.94 4.10
CA GLU A 17 -9.99 -5.97 4.68
C GLU A 17 -11.02 -6.65 3.77
N HIS A 18 -10.88 -6.51 2.44
CA HIS A 18 -11.96 -6.87 1.50
C HIS A 18 -11.63 -8.00 0.53
N ILE A 19 -10.36 -8.40 0.38
CA ILE A 19 -9.99 -9.50 -0.52
C ILE A 19 -9.73 -10.76 0.30
N GLY A 20 -10.71 -11.65 0.32
CA GLY A 20 -10.60 -12.94 1.01
C GLY A 20 -9.70 -13.94 0.29
N ASP A 21 -9.40 -15.06 0.97
CA ASP A 21 -8.61 -16.15 0.39
C ASP A 21 -9.25 -16.67 -0.91
N ARG A 22 -8.42 -16.88 -1.94
CA ARG A 22 -8.79 -17.34 -3.30
C ARG A 22 -9.79 -16.44 -4.05
N GLN A 23 -9.95 -15.18 -3.64
CA GLN A 23 -10.71 -14.18 -4.39
C GLN A 23 -9.79 -13.32 -5.25
N LYS A 24 -10.35 -12.71 -6.29
CA LYS A 24 -9.69 -11.68 -7.09
C LYS A 24 -10.63 -10.52 -7.27
N VAL A 25 -10.09 -9.30 -7.21
CA VAL A 25 -10.85 -8.07 -7.41
C VAL A 25 -10.19 -7.25 -8.50
N ASP A 26 -10.94 -6.85 -9.52
CA ASP A 26 -10.44 -5.92 -10.52
C ASP A 26 -10.19 -4.54 -9.90
N VAL A 27 -9.13 -3.87 -10.32
CA VAL A 27 -8.73 -2.56 -9.78
C VAL A 27 -9.83 -1.49 -9.86
N ASN A 28 -10.72 -1.57 -10.86
CA ASN A 28 -11.84 -0.62 -10.99
C ASN A 28 -12.92 -0.89 -9.92
N ASP A 29 -13.08 -2.14 -9.47
CA ASP A 29 -13.95 -2.47 -8.34
C ASP A 29 -13.28 -2.16 -7.01
N LEU A 30 -11.96 -2.41 -6.89
CA LEU A 30 -11.16 -2.00 -5.74
C LEU A 30 -11.28 -0.49 -5.48
N ALA A 31 -11.26 0.31 -6.55
CA ALA A 31 -11.37 1.77 -6.47
C ALA A 31 -12.70 2.28 -5.89
N LYS A 32 -13.73 1.43 -5.81
CA LYS A 32 -15.05 1.79 -5.27
C LYS A 32 -15.13 1.63 -3.75
N PHE A 33 -14.12 1.06 -3.09
CA PHE A 33 -14.12 0.95 -1.63
C PHE A 33 -13.91 2.31 -0.96
N PRO A 34 -14.48 2.54 0.24
CA PRO A 34 -14.51 3.88 0.88
C PRO A 34 -13.13 4.54 1.10
N LEU A 35 -12.07 3.76 1.32
CA LEU A 35 -10.73 4.32 1.49
C LEU A 35 -10.12 4.82 0.17
N LEU A 36 -10.64 4.35 -0.97
CA LEU A 36 -10.07 4.56 -2.30
C LEU A 36 -10.93 5.41 -3.22
N GLU A 37 -12.25 5.52 -2.98
CA GLU A 37 -13.19 6.26 -3.85
C GLU A 37 -12.82 7.74 -4.08
N LYS A 38 -12.04 8.32 -3.16
CA LYS A 38 -11.54 9.70 -3.23
C LYS A 38 -10.32 9.89 -4.13
N TYR A 39 -9.69 8.81 -4.61
CA TYR A 39 -8.51 8.88 -5.45
C TYR A 39 -8.86 8.64 -6.90
N GLU A 40 -8.13 9.30 -7.80
CA GLU A 40 -8.23 9.05 -9.23
C GLU A 40 -7.88 7.59 -9.55
N ILE A 41 -8.67 6.96 -10.43
CA ILE A 41 -8.45 5.57 -10.83
C ILE A 41 -7.03 5.34 -11.36
N GLN A 42 -6.45 6.33 -12.04
CA GLN A 42 -5.09 6.25 -12.56
C GLN A 42 -4.04 6.18 -11.44
N ASP A 43 -4.24 6.89 -10.33
CA ASP A 43 -3.34 6.86 -9.18
C ASP A 43 -3.39 5.50 -8.47
N ILE A 44 -4.59 4.92 -8.36
CA ILE A 44 -4.79 3.57 -7.80
C ILE A 44 -4.13 2.53 -8.71
N LYS A 45 -4.43 2.56 -10.02
CA LYS A 45 -3.82 1.66 -11.01
C LYS A 45 -2.29 1.75 -11.03
N TYR A 46 -1.75 2.96 -10.95
CA TYR A 46 -0.31 3.17 -10.88
C TYR A 46 0.27 2.59 -9.58
N THR A 47 -0.39 2.85 -8.44
CA THR A 47 0.03 2.35 -7.13
C THR A 47 0.02 0.84 -7.05
N VAL A 48 -1.06 0.18 -7.49
CA VAL A 48 -1.16 -1.29 -7.54
C VAL A 48 -0.04 -1.90 -8.36
N ARG A 49 0.33 -1.31 -9.51
CA ARG A 49 1.49 -1.77 -10.31
C ARG A 49 2.81 -1.61 -9.56
N LYS A 50 3.06 -0.46 -8.92
CA LYS A 50 4.29 -0.26 -8.14
C LYS A 50 4.36 -1.21 -6.94
N LEU A 51 3.22 -1.52 -6.30
CA LEU A 51 3.15 -2.48 -5.20
C LEU A 51 3.36 -3.93 -5.67
N LYS A 52 2.89 -4.30 -6.86
CA LYS A 52 3.24 -5.56 -7.52
C LYS A 52 4.75 -5.64 -7.77
N GLU A 53 5.34 -4.60 -8.36
CA GLU A 53 6.79 -4.53 -8.63
C GLU A 53 7.62 -4.62 -7.34
N ALA A 54 7.16 -3.98 -6.26
CA ALA A 54 7.77 -4.04 -4.94
C ALA A 54 7.48 -5.34 -4.17
N ARG A 55 6.71 -6.27 -4.75
CA ARG A 55 6.28 -7.54 -4.14
C ARG A 55 5.47 -7.37 -2.85
N PHE A 56 4.69 -6.30 -2.72
CA PHE A 56 3.75 -6.12 -1.60
C PHE A 56 2.36 -6.68 -1.92
N LEU A 57 2.02 -6.78 -3.20
CA LEU A 57 0.76 -7.37 -3.68
C LEU A 57 1.02 -8.50 -4.68
N ASN A 58 0.21 -9.55 -4.59
CA ASN A 58 0.02 -10.50 -5.69
C ASN A 58 -1.06 -9.94 -6.61
N VAL A 59 -0.67 -9.64 -7.85
CA VAL A 59 -1.55 -9.00 -8.84
C VAL A 59 -1.36 -9.69 -10.19
N LEU A 60 -2.45 -10.15 -10.77
CA LEU A 60 -2.48 -10.65 -12.14
C LEU A 60 -2.80 -9.49 -13.08
N ILE A 61 -1.95 -9.27 -14.10
CA ILE A 61 -2.19 -8.26 -15.12
C ILE A 61 -2.24 -8.99 -16.46
N THR A 62 -3.37 -8.88 -17.15
CA THR A 62 -3.60 -9.51 -18.45
C THR A 62 -4.12 -8.49 -19.46
N GLY A 63 -4.13 -8.87 -20.74
CA GLY A 63 -4.61 -8.02 -21.84
C GLY A 63 -3.49 -7.31 -22.60
N THR A 64 -3.87 -6.24 -23.30
CA THR A 64 -2.98 -5.42 -24.12
C THR A 64 -2.75 -4.06 -23.48
N LYS A 65 -1.87 -3.25 -24.07
CA LYS A 65 -1.61 -1.88 -23.59
C LYS A 65 -2.87 -1.00 -23.57
N ASP A 66 -3.81 -1.25 -24.48
CA ASP A 66 -5.02 -0.44 -24.66
C ASP A 66 -6.24 -1.02 -23.92
N MET A 67 -6.18 -2.31 -23.58
CA MET A 67 -7.23 -3.00 -22.82
C MET A 67 -6.59 -4.01 -21.87
N GLU A 68 -6.38 -3.57 -20.63
CA GLU A 68 -5.78 -4.36 -19.56
C GLU A 68 -6.81 -4.68 -18.47
N TRP A 69 -6.63 -5.84 -17.84
CA TRP A 69 -7.28 -6.21 -16.58
C TRP A 69 -6.22 -6.29 -15.49
N ILE A 70 -6.48 -5.64 -14.35
CA ILE A 70 -5.57 -5.62 -13.21
C ILE A 70 -6.32 -6.22 -12.03
N GLU A 71 -6.09 -7.50 -11.77
CA GLU A 71 -6.77 -8.27 -10.76
C GLU A 71 -5.87 -8.43 -9.54
N ILE A 72 -6.29 -7.92 -8.39
CA ILE A 72 -5.58 -8.04 -7.12
C ILE A 72 -6.02 -9.33 -6.45
N GLU A 73 -5.07 -10.19 -6.09
CA GLU A 73 -5.32 -11.51 -5.51
C GLU A 73 -5.13 -11.51 -3.99
N SER A 74 -4.03 -10.92 -3.49
CA SER A 74 -3.75 -10.87 -2.06
C SER A 74 -2.61 -9.90 -1.73
N LEU A 75 -2.44 -9.61 -0.44
CA LEU A 75 -1.15 -9.16 0.09
C LEU A 75 -0.12 -10.29 0.03
N THR A 76 1.15 -9.91 -0.11
CA THR A 76 2.26 -10.82 0.19
C THR A 76 2.63 -10.73 1.67
N TYR A 77 3.46 -11.65 2.16
CA TYR A 77 4.02 -11.55 3.51
C TYR A 77 4.74 -10.20 3.75
N GLN A 78 5.52 -9.74 2.77
CA GLN A 78 6.21 -8.45 2.84
C GLN A 78 5.22 -7.27 2.85
N GLY A 79 4.10 -7.40 2.13
CA GLY A 79 3.00 -6.45 2.17
C GLY A 79 2.38 -6.34 3.57
N HIS A 80 2.14 -7.47 4.24
CA HIS A 80 1.68 -7.48 5.63
C HIS A 80 2.71 -6.85 6.59
N GLU A 81 3.98 -7.24 6.50
CA GLU A 81 5.03 -6.69 7.37
C GLU A 81 5.13 -5.16 7.26
N PHE A 82 5.13 -4.64 6.03
CA PHE A 82 5.11 -3.19 5.81
C PHE A 82 3.83 -2.56 6.38
N LEU A 83 2.67 -3.12 6.07
CA LEU A 83 1.37 -2.60 6.51
C LEU A 83 1.27 -2.56 8.03
N ASP A 84 1.71 -3.61 8.72
CA ASP A 84 1.64 -3.71 10.19
C ASP A 84 2.50 -2.66 10.88
N ASN A 85 3.65 -2.30 10.30
CA ASN A 85 4.48 -1.21 10.82
C ASN A 85 3.78 0.16 10.71
N ILE A 86 2.92 0.37 9.70
CA ILE A 86 2.26 1.66 9.43
C ILE A 86 0.74 1.65 9.67
N ARG A 87 0.20 0.59 10.27
CA ARG A 87 -1.24 0.37 10.43
C ARG A 87 -1.85 1.43 11.34
N GLU A 88 -1.26 1.61 12.52
CA GLU A 88 -1.73 2.58 13.51
C GLU A 88 -1.55 4.01 12.97
N SER A 89 -2.61 4.81 13.04
CA SER A 89 -2.68 6.15 12.47
C SER A 89 -1.64 7.13 13.04
N GLY A 90 -1.36 7.06 14.35
CA GLY A 90 -0.35 7.85 15.03
C GLY A 90 1.06 7.49 14.58
N ILE A 91 1.39 6.18 14.53
CA ILE A 91 2.68 5.70 14.00
C ILE A 91 2.84 6.14 12.54
N TRP A 92 1.80 6.05 11.72
CA TRP A 92 1.85 6.50 10.33
C TRP A 92 2.09 8.02 10.22
N SER A 93 1.39 8.81 11.03
CA SER A 93 1.56 10.27 11.06
C SER A 93 2.98 10.67 11.47
N GLU A 94 3.52 10.03 12.52
CA GLU A 94 4.87 10.26 13.01
C GLU A 94 5.93 9.87 11.98
N THR A 95 5.78 8.69 11.36
CA THR A 95 6.64 8.20 10.27
C THR A 95 6.73 9.21 9.14
N LYS A 96 5.58 9.71 8.65
CA LYS A 96 5.55 10.73 7.60
C LYS A 96 6.21 12.04 8.02
N GLY A 97 5.99 12.49 9.25
CA GLY A 97 6.60 13.71 9.79
C GLY A 97 8.12 13.63 9.89
N LEU A 98 8.67 12.44 10.16
CA LEU A 98 10.12 12.21 10.11
C LEU A 98 10.62 12.17 8.67
N ALA A 99 9.95 11.43 7.78
CA ALA A 99 10.34 11.32 6.37
C ALA A 99 10.26 12.64 5.60
N SER A 100 9.36 13.55 5.98
CA SER A 100 9.24 14.86 5.31
C SER A 100 10.47 15.75 5.50
N LYS A 101 11.32 15.49 6.50
CA LYS A 101 12.58 16.22 6.74
C LYS A 101 13.58 16.07 5.59
N VAL A 102 13.47 14.99 4.82
CA VAL A 102 14.29 14.72 3.62
C VAL A 102 13.48 14.86 2.32
N GLY A 103 12.31 15.50 2.40
CA GLY A 103 11.37 15.69 1.29
C GLY A 103 10.53 14.45 0.99
N SER A 104 11.18 13.32 0.69
CA SER A 104 10.51 12.02 0.52
C SER A 104 11.48 10.89 0.83
N ALA A 105 10.94 9.76 1.27
CA ALA A 105 11.69 8.52 1.52
C ALA A 105 11.15 7.39 0.64
N SER A 106 11.93 6.32 0.48
CA SER A 106 11.45 5.07 -0.13
C SER A 106 10.48 4.35 0.81
N LEU A 107 9.67 3.43 0.27
CA LEU A 107 8.78 2.59 1.10
C LEU A 107 9.57 1.78 2.15
N THR A 108 10.78 1.31 1.80
CA THR A 108 11.66 0.60 2.73
C THR A 108 12.07 1.48 3.90
N ILE A 109 12.54 2.71 3.63
CA ILE A 109 12.93 3.65 4.69
C ILE A 109 11.71 4.01 5.57
N LEU A 110 10.53 4.20 4.97
CA LEU A 110 9.31 4.43 5.73
C LEU A 110 8.98 3.26 6.67
N SER A 111 9.16 2.02 6.20
CA SER A 111 9.00 0.82 7.01
C SER A 111 9.96 0.82 8.20
N GLU A 112 11.25 1.11 7.96
CA GLU A 112 12.30 1.11 8.98
C GLU A 112 12.07 2.19 10.04
N VAL A 113 11.64 3.39 9.61
CA VAL A 113 11.27 4.48 10.52
C VAL A 113 10.06 4.07 11.38
N ALA A 114 9.02 3.53 10.76
CA ALA A 114 7.84 3.06 11.46
C ALA A 114 8.16 1.94 12.46
N ALA A 115 8.97 0.95 12.05
CA ALA A 115 9.44 -0.12 12.92
C ALA A 115 10.26 0.41 14.10
N SER A 116 11.06 1.46 13.89
CA SER A 116 11.82 2.10 14.97
C SER A 116 10.90 2.78 15.99
N ILE A 117 9.84 3.46 15.52
CA ILE A 117 8.80 4.04 16.39
C ILE A 117 8.09 2.95 17.18
N VAL A 118 7.71 1.84 16.53
CA VAL A 118 7.09 0.68 17.19
C VAL A 118 8.01 0.12 18.29
N LYS A 119 9.28 -0.13 17.98
CA LYS A 119 10.26 -0.64 18.96
C LYS A 119 10.41 0.29 20.16
N ALA A 120 10.46 1.61 19.93
CA ALA A 120 10.51 2.60 21.02
C ALA A 120 9.25 2.53 21.90
N LYS A 121 8.05 2.44 21.31
CA LYS A 121 6.79 2.29 22.06
C LYS A 121 6.69 0.98 22.83
N LEU A 122 7.37 -0.07 22.37
CA LEU A 122 7.46 -1.37 23.06
C LEU A 122 8.58 -1.44 24.10
N GLY A 123 9.44 -0.42 24.22
CA GLY A 123 10.59 -0.44 25.12
C GLY A 123 11.73 -1.38 24.66
N LEU A 124 11.84 -1.61 23.35
CA LEU A 124 12.86 -2.48 22.72
C LEU A 124 14.03 -1.69 22.10
N SER A 125 14.17 -0.40 22.47
CA SER A 125 15.17 0.53 21.93
C SER A 125 16.58 0.27 22.45
#